data_AF-A0A4Y2DIM5-F1
#
_entry.id   AF-A0A4Y2DIM5-F1
#
_cell.length_a   1.000
_cell.length_b   1.000
_cell.length_c   1.000
_cell.angle_alpha   90.00
_cell.angle_beta   90.00
_cell.angle_gamma   90.00
#
_symmetry.space_group_name_H-M   'P 1'
#
loop_
_entity.id
_entity.type
_entity.pdbx_description
1 polymer ?
#
loop_
_entity_poly.entity_id
_entity_poly.type
_entity_poly.pdbx_seq_one_letter_code
_entity_poly.pdbx_strand_id
1 'polypeptide(L)'
;VALASKKCEVFAKNAIVHMANGHAYAKALGAHSLPQTAIGLLIMEYCVENGFLSGSDVETLGGIHNELMSLSSSEESFLSKDRPLLSAVSSAGKTLDKRSRTAKLCLQYFKEVSVMHYFVRAEGIGDRNLHLYSIQHMLVHLHAAGNIHYTKSAHLYLQNLNLNNSNLKTSLSDQDFECFMSEGYFTVR
;
A
#
# COMPACT_ATOMS: atom_id res chain seq x y z
N VAL A 1 -3.06 22.93 -3.13
CA VAL A 1 -2.46 23.77 -4.20
C VAL A 1 -1.00 23.41 -4.47
N ALA A 2 -0.12 23.36 -3.45
CA ALA A 2 1.31 23.03 -3.64
C ALA A 2 1.59 21.63 -4.25
N LEU A 3 0.90 20.57 -3.80
CA LEU A 3 1.12 19.21 -4.31
C LEU A 3 0.70 19.03 -5.78
N ALA A 4 -0.43 19.64 -6.16
CA ALA A 4 -0.90 19.64 -7.55
C ALA A 4 0.02 20.45 -8.47
N SER A 5 0.53 21.60 -7.99
CA SER A 5 1.51 22.41 -8.73
C SER A 5 2.81 21.66 -8.99
N LYS A 6 3.33 20.92 -8.00
CA LYS A 6 4.56 20.12 -8.15
C LYS A 6 4.39 18.93 -9.10
N LYS A 7 3.19 18.32 -9.17
CA LYS A 7 2.89 17.28 -10.17
C LYS A 7 2.92 17.82 -11.60
N CYS A 8 2.57 19.08 -11.82
CA CYS A 8 2.68 19.75 -13.13
C CYS A 8 4.11 20.06 -13.56
N GLU A 9 5.06 20.14 -12.63
CA GLU A 9 6.48 20.34 -12.96
C GLU A 9 7.15 19.04 -13.42
N VAL A 10 6.75 17.90 -12.84
CA VAL A 10 7.32 16.58 -13.16
C VAL A 10 6.60 15.92 -14.35
N PHE A 11 5.28 16.12 -14.48
CA PHE A 11 4.49 15.52 -15.55
C PHE A 11 3.88 16.59 -16.46
N ALA A 12 3.89 16.36 -17.77
CA ALA A 12 3.26 17.24 -18.74
C ALA A 12 1.77 17.47 -18.39
N LYS A 13 1.29 18.72 -18.51
CA LYS A 13 -0.09 19.11 -18.10
C LYS A 13 -1.18 18.18 -18.63
N ASN A 14 -1.10 17.77 -19.90
CA ASN A 14 -2.08 16.85 -20.49
C ASN A 14 -2.01 15.43 -19.90
N ALA A 15 -0.83 14.98 -19.46
CA ALA A 15 -0.69 13.69 -18.80
C ALA A 15 -1.42 13.66 -17.45
N ILE A 16 -1.56 14.79 -16.77
CA ILE A 16 -2.23 14.87 -15.46
C ILE A 16 -3.71 14.57 -15.56
N VAL A 17 -4.37 15.04 -16.62
CA VAL A 17 -5.78 14.72 -16.89
C VAL A 17 -5.95 13.22 -17.13
N HIS A 18 -5.06 12.61 -17.92
CA HIS A 18 -5.10 11.16 -18.17
C HIS A 18 -4.73 10.31 -16.96
N MET A 19 -3.86 10.80 -16.07
CA MET A 19 -3.53 10.16 -14.79
C MET A 19 -4.72 10.25 -13.82
N ALA A 20 -5.36 11.42 -13.70
CA ALA A 20 -6.50 11.63 -12.84
C ALA A 20 -7.72 10.79 -13.26
N ASN A 21 -7.89 10.58 -14.57
CA ASN A 21 -8.99 9.78 -15.13
C ASN A 21 -8.68 8.26 -15.19
N GLY A 22 -7.51 7.82 -14.70
CA GLY A 22 -7.11 6.40 -14.68
C GLY A 22 -6.73 5.80 -16.03
N HIS A 23 -6.84 6.56 -17.13
CA HIS A 23 -6.50 6.09 -18.49
C HIS A 23 -4.99 5.84 -18.68
N ALA A 24 -4.16 6.47 -17.84
CA ALA A 24 -2.73 6.24 -17.77
C ALA A 24 -2.33 5.63 -16.41
N TYR A 25 -2.87 4.45 -16.10
CA TYR A 25 -2.71 3.77 -14.80
C TYR A 25 -1.26 3.76 -14.28
N ALA A 26 -0.30 3.31 -15.10
CA ALA A 26 1.11 3.26 -14.70
C ALA A 26 1.69 4.65 -14.34
N LYS A 27 1.27 5.69 -15.06
CA LYS A 27 1.69 7.07 -14.78
C LYS A 27 1.01 7.59 -13.50
N ALA A 28 -0.27 7.26 -13.29
CA ALA A 28 -1.00 7.61 -12.08
C ALA A 28 -0.36 6.98 -10.84
N LEU A 29 -0.02 5.68 -10.92
CA LEU A 29 0.71 4.95 -9.88
C LEU A 29 2.00 5.70 -9.51
N GLY A 30 2.87 5.96 -10.50
CA GLY A 30 4.12 6.71 -10.26
C GLY A 30 3.91 8.12 -9.70
N ALA A 31 2.89 8.84 -10.16
CA ALA A 31 2.56 10.17 -9.65
C ALA A 31 2.07 10.16 -8.18
N HIS A 32 1.60 9.04 -7.66
CA HIS A 32 1.23 8.87 -6.27
C HIS A 32 2.38 8.33 -5.42
N SER A 33 3.19 7.41 -5.96
CA SER A 33 4.37 6.85 -5.31
C SER A 33 5.42 7.90 -4.99
N LEU A 34 5.72 8.82 -5.91
CA LEU A 34 6.76 9.84 -5.69
C LEU A 34 6.49 10.73 -4.46
N PRO A 35 5.31 11.37 -4.31
CA PRO A 35 4.97 12.07 -3.07
C PRO A 35 4.97 11.19 -1.82
N GLN A 36 4.57 9.93 -1.94
CA GLN A 36 4.59 9.00 -0.80
C GLN A 36 6.01 8.74 -0.33
N THR A 37 6.95 8.48 -1.24
CA THR A 37 8.38 8.35 -0.92
C THR A 37 8.91 9.61 -0.24
N ALA A 38 8.59 10.79 -0.78
CA ALA A 38 9.01 12.05 -0.17
C ALA A 38 8.46 12.24 1.26
N ILE A 39 7.18 11.91 1.49
CA ILE A 39 6.58 11.92 2.84
C ILE A 39 7.27 10.89 3.75
N GLY A 40 7.57 9.70 3.24
CA GLY A 40 8.29 8.66 3.97
C GLY A 40 9.66 9.14 4.45
N LEU A 41 10.43 9.82 3.57
CA LEU A 41 11.71 10.41 3.93
C LEU A 41 11.58 11.46 5.03
N LEU A 42 10.57 12.35 4.94
CA LEU A 42 10.30 13.35 5.99
C LEU A 42 9.91 12.72 7.33
N ILE A 43 9.17 11.60 7.31
CA ILE A 43 8.84 10.84 8.53
C ILE A 43 10.12 10.25 9.12
N MET A 44 11.00 9.67 8.30
CA MET A 44 12.27 9.10 8.76
C MET A 44 13.20 10.16 9.36
N GLU A 45 13.33 11.32 8.70
CA GLU A 45 14.09 12.46 9.21
C GLU A 45 13.54 12.92 10.57
N TYR A 46 12.20 13.07 10.67
CA TYR A 46 11.55 13.40 11.93
C TYR A 46 11.82 12.36 13.03
N CYS A 47 11.80 11.06 12.70
CA CYS A 47 12.09 10.00 13.65
C CYS A 47 13.52 10.12 14.22
N VAL A 48 14.50 10.45 13.38
CA VAL A 48 15.90 10.63 13.80
C VAL A 48 16.06 11.89 14.65
N GLU A 49 15.54 13.03 14.19
CA GLU A 49 15.65 14.31 14.90
C GLU A 49 15.01 14.31 16.29
N ASN A 50 13.93 13.54 16.46
CA ASN A 50 13.16 13.49 17.71
C ASN A 50 13.51 12.26 18.56
N GLY A 51 14.57 11.52 18.22
CA GLY A 51 15.08 10.40 19.01
C GLY A 51 14.19 9.15 19.01
N PHE A 52 13.26 9.03 18.06
CA PHE A 52 12.53 7.77 17.84
C PHE A 52 13.41 6.71 17.20
N LEU A 53 14.38 7.14 16.39
CA LEU A 53 15.40 6.28 15.79
C LEU A 53 16.79 6.82 16.15
N SER A 54 17.68 5.90 16.48
CA SER A 54 19.09 6.16 16.75
C SER A 54 19.94 6.03 15.47
N GLY A 55 21.21 6.47 15.52
CA GLY A 55 22.15 6.25 14.41
C GLY A 55 22.32 4.78 14.04
N SER A 56 22.37 3.89 15.04
CA SER A 56 22.42 2.43 14.82
C SER A 56 21.16 1.87 14.16
N ASP A 57 19.98 2.48 14.39
CA ASP A 57 18.74 2.06 13.71
C ASP A 57 18.78 2.42 12.22
N VAL A 58 19.33 3.60 11.89
CA VAL A 58 19.53 4.04 10.50
C VAL A 58 20.54 3.14 9.78
N GLU A 59 21.64 2.78 10.45
CA GLU A 59 22.61 1.81 9.93
C GLU A 59 21.97 0.43 9.70
N THR A 60 21.12 0.00 10.63
CA THR A 60 20.36 -1.26 10.51
C THR A 60 19.43 -1.24 9.29
N LEU A 61 18.73 -0.13 9.06
CA LEU A 61 17.92 0.10 7.85
C LEU A 61 18.74 0.02 6.57
N GLY A 62 19.92 0.64 6.56
CA GLY A 62 20.87 0.55 5.44
C GLY A 62 21.34 -0.89 5.19
N GLY A 63 21.61 -1.63 6.26
CA GLY A 63 21.95 -3.06 6.21
C GLY A 63 20.84 -3.89 5.59
N ILE A 64 19.60 -3.72 6.06
CA ILE A 64 18.39 -4.37 5.50
C ILE A 64 18.26 -4.07 4.00
N HIS A 65 18.43 -2.80 3.61
CA HIS A 65 18.33 -2.40 2.20
C HIS A 65 19.37 -3.11 1.33
N ASN A 66 20.63 -3.15 1.77
CA ASN A 66 21.70 -3.80 1.04
C ASN A 66 21.46 -5.31 0.94
N GLU A 67 21.07 -5.97 2.04
CA GLU A 67 20.72 -7.39 2.07
C GLU A 67 19.57 -7.73 1.11
N LEU A 68 18.56 -6.85 1.03
CA LEU A 68 17.41 -7.02 0.12
C LEU A 68 17.83 -6.85 -1.35
N MET A 69 18.70 -5.88 -1.65
CA MET A 69 19.22 -5.68 -3.02
C MET A 69 20.14 -6.82 -3.47
N SER A 70 20.88 -7.43 -2.55
CA SER A 70 21.71 -8.61 -2.85
C SER A 70 20.93 -9.93 -2.84
N LEU A 71 19.63 -9.93 -2.52
CA LEU A 71 18.78 -11.13 -2.39
C LEU A 71 19.41 -12.21 -1.50
N SER A 72 20.21 -11.81 -0.51
CA SER A 72 21.17 -12.68 0.16
C SER A 72 20.73 -13.17 1.55
N SER A 73 19.54 -12.80 2.01
CA SER A 73 19.09 -13.11 3.38
C SER A 73 17.67 -13.69 3.41
N SER A 74 17.37 -14.38 4.53
CA SER A 74 16.08 -15.04 4.74
C SER A 74 15.02 -14.08 5.30
N GLU A 75 13.76 -14.39 5.08
CA GLU A 75 12.60 -13.63 5.56
C GLU A 75 12.60 -13.42 7.09
N GLU A 76 12.95 -14.45 7.86
CA GLU A 76 13.00 -14.39 9.33
C GLU A 76 14.05 -13.40 9.85
N SER A 77 15.19 -13.31 9.15
CA SER A 77 16.26 -12.36 9.49
C SER A 77 15.81 -10.91 9.31
N PHE A 78 14.96 -10.63 8.32
CA PHE A 78 14.38 -9.31 8.13
C PHE A 78 13.34 -8.96 9.19
N LEU A 79 12.42 -9.87 9.49
CA LEU A 79 11.33 -9.62 10.44
C LEU A 79 11.82 -9.30 11.85
N SER A 80 12.93 -9.90 12.28
CA SER A 80 13.53 -9.62 13.59
C SER A 80 14.12 -8.21 13.68
N LYS A 81 14.74 -7.70 12.62
CA LYS A 81 15.32 -6.35 12.55
C LYS A 81 14.25 -5.26 12.30
N ASP A 82 13.18 -5.61 11.58
CA ASP A 82 12.14 -4.67 11.14
C ASP A 82 11.12 -4.33 12.23
N ARG A 83 10.76 -5.27 13.12
CA ARG A 83 9.75 -5.06 14.18
C ARG A 83 10.04 -3.86 15.09
N PRO A 84 11.27 -3.68 15.64
CA PRO A 84 11.60 -2.51 16.45
C PRO A 84 11.45 -1.20 15.67
N LEU A 85 11.92 -1.17 14.42
CA LEU A 85 11.87 -0.01 13.54
C LEU A 85 10.42 0.38 13.20
N LEU A 86 9.57 -0.59 12.87
CA LEU A 86 8.14 -0.37 12.63
C LEU A 86 7.46 0.20 13.87
N SER A 87 7.81 -0.29 15.07
CA SER A 87 7.24 0.22 16.32
C SER A 87 7.62 1.68 16.57
N ALA A 88 8.87 2.05 16.29
CA ALA A 88 9.38 3.41 16.40
C ALA A 88 8.68 4.35 15.42
N VAL A 89 8.62 3.99 14.13
CA VAL A 89 7.91 4.77 13.10
C VAL A 89 6.42 4.91 13.42
N SER A 90 5.78 3.85 13.94
CA SER A 90 4.38 3.88 14.35
C SER A 90 4.15 4.87 15.50
N SER A 91 5.07 4.91 16.49
CA SER A 91 5.00 5.87 17.58
C SER A 91 5.21 7.32 17.11
N ALA A 92 6.16 7.56 16.21
CA ALA A 92 6.41 8.86 15.60
C ALA A 92 5.19 9.32 14.80
N GLY A 93 4.55 8.40 14.05
CA GLY A 93 3.32 8.66 13.32
C GLY A 93 2.18 9.13 14.21
N LYS A 94 2.00 8.54 15.40
CA LYS A 94 0.98 9.00 16.38
C LYS A 94 1.24 10.42 16.90
N THR A 95 2.51 10.78 17.06
CA THR A 95 2.91 12.13 17.48
C THR A 95 2.69 13.14 16.35
N LEU A 96 3.09 12.79 15.12
CA LEU A 96 2.88 13.61 13.93
C LEU A 96 1.39 13.84 13.62
N ASP A 97 0.54 12.83 13.80
CA ASP A 97 -0.91 12.92 13.58
C ASP A 97 -1.55 14.04 14.44
N LYS A 98 -1.04 14.23 15.66
CA LYS A 98 -1.54 15.23 16.60
C LYS A 98 -0.90 16.61 16.43
N ARG A 99 0.25 16.70 15.74
CA ARG A 99 1.05 17.93 15.61
C ARG A 99 0.36 19.00 14.76
N SER A 100 -0.22 18.62 13.63
CA SER A 100 -0.92 19.58 12.75
C SER A 100 -1.91 18.89 11.80
N ARG A 101 -2.88 19.65 11.31
CA ARG A 101 -3.82 19.19 10.26
C ARG A 101 -3.10 18.74 8.99
N THR A 102 -2.03 19.45 8.61
CA THR A 102 -1.23 19.10 7.43
C THR A 102 -0.48 17.79 7.60
N ALA A 103 0.17 17.59 8.75
CA ALA A 103 0.87 16.33 9.05
C ALA A 103 -0.09 15.14 9.06
N LYS A 104 -1.26 15.30 9.69
CA LYS A 104 -2.34 14.31 9.66
C LYS A 104 -2.77 13.97 8.23
N LEU A 105 -2.98 14.97 7.39
CA LEU A 105 -3.35 14.76 5.98
C LEU A 105 -2.24 14.03 5.20
N CYS A 106 -0.96 14.38 5.42
CA CYS A 106 0.16 13.69 4.80
C CYS A 106 0.25 12.21 5.22
N LEU A 107 0.04 11.91 6.51
CA LEU A 107 0.01 10.53 7.02
C LEU A 107 -1.18 9.74 6.47
N GLN A 108 -2.35 10.36 6.37
CA GLN A 108 -3.51 9.76 5.73
C GLN A 108 -3.19 9.43 4.27
N TYR A 109 -2.74 10.43 3.49
CA TYR A 109 -2.33 10.22 2.10
C TYR A 109 -1.28 9.11 1.95
N PHE A 110 -0.26 9.07 2.82
CA PHE A 110 0.75 8.01 2.82
C PHE A 110 0.13 6.63 2.98
N LYS A 111 -0.81 6.46 3.91
CA LYS A 111 -1.52 5.18 4.15
C LYS A 111 -2.39 4.78 2.95
N GLU A 112 -3.13 5.71 2.37
CA GLU A 112 -4.01 5.41 1.23
C GLU A 112 -3.21 5.00 -0.02
N VAL A 113 -2.08 5.66 -0.28
CA VAL A 113 -1.17 5.24 -1.36
C VAL A 113 -0.53 3.87 -1.07
N SER A 114 -0.28 3.52 0.20
CA SER A 114 0.19 2.17 0.57
C SER A 114 -0.83 1.09 0.22
N VAL A 115 -2.13 1.34 0.45
CA VAL A 115 -3.20 0.41 0.09
C VAL A 115 -3.21 0.12 -1.42
N MET A 116 -3.01 1.14 -2.25
CA MET A 116 -2.86 0.96 -3.70
C MET A 116 -1.65 0.08 -4.04
N HIS A 117 -0.51 0.27 -3.37
CA HIS A 117 0.67 -0.57 -3.57
C HIS A 117 0.46 -2.02 -3.10
N TYR A 118 -0.26 -2.23 -1.99
CA TYR A 118 -0.63 -3.55 -1.52
C TYR A 118 -1.53 -4.28 -2.52
N PHE A 119 -2.47 -3.57 -3.14
CA PHE A 119 -3.31 -4.15 -4.19
C PHE A 119 -2.47 -4.62 -5.38
N VAL A 120 -1.60 -3.76 -5.93
CA VAL A 120 -0.72 -4.11 -7.06
C VAL A 120 0.19 -5.29 -6.72
N ARG A 121 0.76 -5.29 -5.51
CA ARG A 121 1.61 -6.38 -5.04
C ARG A 121 0.82 -7.68 -4.93
N ALA A 122 -0.37 -7.62 -4.35
CA ALA A 122 -1.24 -8.78 -4.17
C ALA A 122 -1.65 -9.41 -5.50
N GLU A 123 -2.01 -8.59 -6.49
CA GLU A 123 -2.27 -9.05 -7.86
C GLU A 123 -1.05 -9.74 -8.48
N GLY A 124 0.15 -9.15 -8.33
CA GLY A 124 1.37 -9.67 -8.93
C GLY A 124 1.85 -11.00 -8.32
N ILE A 125 1.70 -11.19 -7.00
CA ILE A 125 2.15 -12.41 -6.31
C ILE A 125 1.02 -13.44 -6.11
N GLY A 126 -0.24 -13.05 -6.32
CA GLY A 126 -1.40 -13.89 -6.01
C GLY A 126 -1.66 -14.05 -4.51
N ASP A 127 -1.38 -13.03 -3.69
CA ASP A 127 -1.66 -13.06 -2.25
C ASP A 127 -3.10 -12.65 -1.97
N ARG A 128 -3.96 -13.64 -1.70
CA ARG A 128 -5.40 -13.45 -1.47
C ARG A 128 -5.68 -12.59 -0.24
N ASN A 129 -4.93 -12.76 0.83
CA ASN A 129 -5.19 -12.03 2.07
C ASN A 129 -4.86 -10.55 1.90
N LEU A 130 -3.72 -10.26 1.26
CA LEU A 130 -3.33 -8.90 0.94
C LEU A 130 -4.28 -8.26 -0.08
N HIS A 131 -4.79 -9.03 -1.04
CA HIS A 131 -5.79 -8.58 -2.01
C HIS A 131 -7.09 -8.15 -1.32
N LEU A 132 -7.67 -9.02 -0.49
CA LEU A 132 -8.92 -8.74 0.24
C LEU A 132 -8.75 -7.56 1.20
N TYR A 133 -7.63 -7.51 1.92
CA TYR A 133 -7.26 -6.37 2.76
C TYR A 133 -7.27 -5.07 1.96
N SER A 134 -6.63 -5.07 0.79
CA SER A 134 -6.53 -3.89 -0.06
C SER A 134 -7.90 -3.45 -0.57
N ILE A 135 -8.75 -4.37 -1.04
CA ILE A 135 -10.11 -4.04 -1.49
C ILE A 135 -10.94 -3.46 -0.36
N GLN A 136 -10.89 -4.05 0.84
CA GLN A 136 -11.62 -3.54 2.00
C GLN A 136 -11.22 -2.10 2.33
N HIS A 137 -9.93 -1.78 2.25
CA HIS A 137 -9.43 -0.44 2.51
C HIS A 137 -9.72 0.53 1.35
N MET A 138 -9.76 0.07 0.10
CA MET A 138 -10.15 0.90 -1.06
C MET A 138 -11.65 1.29 -1.08
N LEU A 139 -12.52 0.61 -0.32
CA LEU A 139 -13.95 0.92 -0.27
C LEU A 139 -14.23 2.38 0.09
N VAL A 140 -13.43 2.97 0.99
CA VAL A 140 -13.58 4.38 1.40
C VAL A 140 -13.38 5.30 0.21
N HIS A 141 -12.44 4.99 -0.69
CA HIS A 141 -12.18 5.76 -1.90
C HIS A 141 -13.25 5.56 -2.97
N LEU A 142 -13.74 4.34 -3.14
CA LEU A 142 -14.82 4.07 -4.09
C LEU A 142 -16.10 4.80 -3.71
N HIS A 143 -16.43 4.81 -2.40
CA HIS A 143 -17.51 5.63 -1.85
C HIS A 143 -17.27 7.13 -2.08
N ALA A 144 -16.08 7.63 -1.74
CA ALA A 144 -15.76 9.05 -1.88
C ALA A 144 -15.74 9.53 -3.34
N ALA A 145 -15.37 8.66 -4.28
CA ALA A 145 -15.38 8.94 -5.71
C ALA A 145 -16.79 8.94 -6.33
N GLY A 146 -17.83 8.54 -5.58
CA GLY A 146 -19.20 8.46 -6.08
C GLY A 146 -19.45 7.28 -7.04
N ASN A 147 -18.53 6.32 -7.12
CA ASN A 147 -18.63 5.17 -8.01
C ASN A 147 -19.48 4.05 -7.40
N ILE A 148 -20.79 4.31 -7.23
CA ILE A 148 -21.74 3.43 -6.54
C ILE A 148 -21.69 1.99 -7.06
N HIS A 149 -21.57 1.81 -8.38
CA HIS A 149 -21.48 0.48 -8.99
C HIS A 149 -20.22 -0.28 -8.56
N TYR A 150 -19.04 0.34 -8.65
CA TYR A 150 -17.79 -0.29 -8.21
C TYR A 150 -17.80 -0.57 -6.71
N THR A 151 -18.32 0.37 -5.90
CA THR A 151 -18.45 0.16 -4.47
C THR A 151 -19.35 -1.02 -4.14
N LYS A 152 -20.52 -1.11 -4.79
CA LYS A 152 -21.46 -2.22 -4.59
C LYS A 152 -20.84 -3.56 -5.02
N SER A 153 -20.17 -3.59 -6.17
CA SER A 153 -19.47 -4.77 -6.65
C SER A 153 -18.37 -5.21 -5.69
N ALA A 154 -17.57 -4.28 -5.17
CA ALA A 154 -16.52 -4.57 -4.19
C ALA A 154 -17.08 -5.11 -2.86
N HIS A 155 -18.19 -4.56 -2.36
CA HIS A 155 -18.89 -5.11 -1.18
C HIS A 155 -19.36 -6.54 -1.42
N LEU A 156 -20.03 -6.80 -2.54
CA LEU A 156 -20.50 -8.15 -2.88
C LEU A 156 -19.33 -9.12 -3.05
N TYR A 157 -18.23 -8.68 -3.67
CA TYR A 157 -17.02 -9.46 -3.83
C TYR A 157 -16.42 -9.87 -2.48
N LEU A 158 -16.23 -8.92 -1.55
CA LEU A 158 -15.73 -9.19 -0.20
C LEU A 158 -16.67 -10.12 0.59
N GLN A 159 -17.98 -9.90 0.49
CA GLN A 159 -18.96 -10.77 1.16
C GLN A 159 -18.89 -12.19 0.61
N ASN A 160 -18.86 -12.35 -0.71
CA ASN A 160 -18.78 -13.67 -1.34
C ASN A 160 -17.47 -14.39 -0.99
N LEU A 161 -16.33 -13.72 -1.04
CA LEU A 161 -15.06 -14.39 -0.74
C LEU A 161 -14.82 -14.66 0.74
N ASN A 162 -15.45 -13.90 1.64
CA ASN A 162 -15.34 -14.15 3.09
C ASN A 162 -16.38 -15.16 3.59
N LEU A 163 -17.61 -15.14 3.06
CA LEU A 163 -18.72 -15.98 3.55
C LEU A 163 -18.94 -17.25 2.74
N ASN A 164 -18.63 -17.25 1.43
CA ASN A 164 -19.01 -18.33 0.52
C ASN A 164 -17.86 -19.29 0.18
N ASN A 165 -16.82 -19.40 1.01
CA ASN A 165 -15.79 -20.45 0.85
C ASN A 165 -16.43 -21.85 0.75
N SER A 166 -17.55 -22.08 1.46
CA SER A 166 -18.35 -23.30 1.35
C SER A 166 -19.02 -23.47 -0.01
N ASN A 167 -19.65 -22.43 -0.56
CA ASN A 167 -20.33 -22.51 -1.86
C ASN A 167 -19.32 -22.59 -3.02
N LEU A 168 -18.17 -21.90 -2.91
CA LEU A 168 -17.07 -22.00 -3.88
C LEU A 168 -16.53 -23.43 -3.93
N LYS A 169 -16.39 -24.07 -2.76
CA LYS A 169 -15.99 -25.48 -2.64
C LYS A 169 -17.00 -26.44 -3.26
N THR A 170 -18.29 -26.11 -3.25
CA THR A 170 -19.31 -26.94 -3.91
C THR A 170 -19.37 -26.77 -5.43
N SER A 171 -18.84 -25.65 -5.96
CA SER A 171 -18.87 -25.34 -7.40
C SER A 171 -17.58 -25.66 -8.14
N LEU A 172 -16.45 -25.74 -7.42
CA LEU A 172 -15.13 -26.03 -7.96
C LEU A 172 -14.71 -27.46 -7.58
N SER A 173 -13.82 -28.06 -8.36
CA SER A 173 -13.12 -29.26 -7.91
C SER A 173 -12.24 -28.92 -6.70
N ASP A 174 -11.94 -29.90 -5.84
CA ASP A 174 -11.06 -29.67 -4.68
C ASP A 174 -9.69 -29.12 -5.12
N GLN A 175 -9.20 -29.56 -6.29
CA GLN A 175 -7.94 -29.08 -6.86
C GLN A 175 -8.04 -27.61 -7.32
N ASP A 176 -9.08 -27.25 -8.06
CA ASP A 176 -9.26 -25.87 -8.52
C ASP A 176 -9.51 -24.91 -7.36
N PHE A 177 -10.21 -25.38 -6.31
CA PHE A 177 -10.41 -24.62 -5.09
C PHE A 177 -9.09 -24.35 -4.37
N GLU A 178 -8.20 -25.34 -4.24
CA GLU A 178 -6.87 -25.14 -3.67
C GLU A 178 -6.01 -24.21 -4.52
N CYS A 179 -5.97 -24.37 -5.84
CA CYS A 179 -5.26 -23.44 -6.73
C CYS A 179 -5.78 -22.01 -6.58
N PHE A 180 -7.10 -21.83 -6.45
CA PHE A 180 -7.74 -20.54 -6.25
C PHE A 180 -7.41 -19.91 -4.90
N MET A 181 -7.41 -20.69 -3.83
CA MET A 181 -7.23 -20.20 -2.46
C MET A 181 -5.76 -19.98 -2.09
N SER A 182 -4.88 -20.84 -2.58
CA SER A 182 -3.50 -20.98 -2.10
C SER A 182 -2.45 -20.61 -3.16
N GLU A 183 -2.75 -20.78 -4.45
CA GLU A 183 -1.77 -20.56 -5.53
C GLU A 183 -1.97 -19.27 -6.34
N GLY A 184 -2.94 -18.45 -5.96
CA GLY A 184 -3.15 -17.12 -6.54
C GLY A 184 -3.95 -17.08 -7.84
N TYR A 185 -4.65 -18.15 -8.20
CA TYR A 185 -5.42 -18.26 -9.45
C TYR A 185 -6.65 -17.34 -9.50
N PHE A 186 -6.95 -16.63 -8.41
CA PHE A 186 -7.97 -15.58 -8.38
C PHE A 186 -7.55 -14.29 -9.09
N THR A 187 -6.26 -14.14 -9.41
CA THR A 187 -5.70 -12.98 -10.11
C THR A 187 -5.46 -13.30 -11.58
N VAL A 188 -5.56 -12.29 -12.45
CA VAL A 188 -5.19 -12.43 -13.86
C VAL A 188 -3.67 -12.28 -13.97
N ARG A 189 -2.99 -13.38 -14.30
CA ARG A 189 -1.53 -13.40 -14.56
C ARG A 189 -1.22 -13.10 -16.02
#